data_AF-A0A972YXP5-F1
#
_entry.id   AF-A0A972YXP5-F1
#
_cell.length_a   1.000
_cell.length_b   1.000
_cell.length_c   1.000
_cell.angle_alpha   90.00
_cell.angle_beta   90.00
_cell.angle_gamma   90.00
#
_symmetry.space_group_name_H-M   'P 1'
#
loop_
_entity.id
_entity.type
_entity.pdbx_description
1 polymer ?
#
loop_
_entity_poly.entity_id
_entity_poly.type
_entity_poly.pdbx_seq_one_letter_code
_entity_poly.pdbx_strand_id
1 'polypeptide(L)'
;VEPLKRPRSSMAPMMVFNEDNSLRLVVGAPGGSRIINYVAQTIVGVLDWQLNVQQAINLPKVTNRNSVTTLELDTDIAKLKPALEAKGHRVNVRALNSGLHAIEVTKNGLVGGADPRREGLALGR
;
A
#
# COMPACT_ATOMS: atom_id res chain seq x y z
N VAL A 1 -2.72 29.61 -7.03
CA VAL A 1 -4.03 29.11 -6.53
C VAL A 1 -5.07 29.91 -7.27
N GLU A 2 -6.06 29.26 -7.89
CA GLU A 2 -7.00 29.91 -8.83
C GLU A 2 -8.43 29.39 -8.59
N PRO A 3 -9.48 30.20 -8.87
CA PRO A 3 -10.87 29.77 -8.81
C PRO A 3 -11.14 28.53 -9.67
N LEU A 4 -12.01 27.63 -9.18
CA LEU A 4 -12.44 26.38 -9.86
C LEU A 4 -11.33 25.36 -10.19
N LYS A 5 -10.07 25.64 -9.81
CA LYS A 5 -8.95 24.72 -10.02
C LYS A 5 -9.06 23.51 -9.09
N ARG A 6 -8.94 22.31 -9.65
CA ARG A 6 -8.83 21.08 -8.87
C ARG A 6 -7.40 20.95 -8.33
N PRO A 7 -7.19 20.91 -7.01
CA PRO A 7 -5.87 20.72 -6.44
C PRO A 7 -5.33 19.33 -6.79
N ARG A 8 -4.01 19.20 -6.86
CA ARG A 8 -3.37 17.90 -7.01
C ARG A 8 -3.76 16.99 -5.84
N SER A 9 -4.16 15.76 -6.15
CA SER A 9 -4.42 14.72 -5.17
C SER A 9 -3.42 13.57 -5.33
N SER A 10 -3.18 12.83 -4.25
CA SER A 10 -2.45 11.56 -4.27
C SER A 10 -3.38 10.36 -4.12
N MET A 11 -4.70 10.56 -4.09
CA MET A 11 -5.67 9.47 -4.09
C MET A 11 -5.46 8.57 -5.31
N ALA A 12 -5.33 7.27 -5.06
CA ALA A 12 -5.12 6.25 -6.09
C ALA A 12 -6.07 5.06 -5.82
N PRO A 13 -7.39 5.23 -6.00
CA PRO A 13 -8.29 4.08 -6.04
C PRO A 13 -8.01 3.27 -7.32
N MET A 14 -7.73 1.98 -7.18
CA MET A 14 -7.30 1.13 -8.28
C MET A 14 -8.19 -0.12 -8.41
N MET A 15 -8.48 -0.48 -9.65
CA MET A 15 -8.98 -1.80 -10.05
C MET A 15 -7.94 -2.44 -10.96
N VAL A 16 -7.62 -3.69 -10.69
CA VAL A 16 -6.69 -4.50 -11.48
C VAL A 16 -7.49 -5.59 -12.17
N PHE A 17 -7.26 -5.78 -13.46
CA PHE A 17 -7.90 -6.79 -14.29
C PHE A 17 -6.85 -7.78 -14.79
N ASN A 18 -7.24 -9.04 -14.93
CA ASN A 18 -6.45 -10.05 -15.63
C ASN A 18 -6.49 -9.79 -17.15
N GLU A 19 -5.68 -10.51 -17.92
CA GLU A 19 -5.64 -10.39 -19.39
C GLU A 19 -6.98 -10.72 -20.06
N ASP A 20 -7.80 -11.56 -19.43
CA ASP A 20 -9.15 -11.90 -19.88
C ASP A 20 -10.22 -10.85 -19.50
N ASN A 21 -9.80 -9.70 -18.96
CA ASN A 21 -10.63 -8.62 -18.44
C ASN A 21 -11.47 -8.99 -17.19
N SER A 22 -11.23 -10.13 -16.55
CA SER A 22 -11.84 -10.43 -15.26
C SER A 22 -11.22 -9.57 -14.15
N LEU A 23 -12.06 -9.09 -13.22
CA LEU A 23 -11.60 -8.31 -12.08
C LEU A 23 -10.73 -9.20 -11.18
N ARG A 24 -9.55 -8.70 -10.79
CA ARG A 24 -8.61 -9.40 -9.91
C ARG A 24 -8.50 -8.77 -8.53
N LEU A 25 -8.40 -7.45 -8.46
CA LEU A 25 -8.15 -6.73 -7.21
C LEU A 25 -8.79 -5.34 -7.25
N VAL A 26 -9.44 -4.95 -6.16
CA VAL A 26 -9.81 -3.56 -5.88
C VAL A 26 -9.02 -3.12 -4.66
N VAL A 27 -8.36 -1.96 -4.72
CA VAL A 27 -7.51 -1.49 -3.62
C VAL A 27 -7.47 0.04 -3.56
N GLY A 28 -7.43 0.57 -2.34
CA GLY A 28 -7.23 1.99 -2.08
C GLY A 28 -6.70 2.23 -0.67
N ALA A 29 -6.18 3.44 -0.42
CA ALA A 29 -5.67 3.83 0.89
C ALA A 29 -5.84 5.34 1.13
N PRO A 30 -5.98 5.77 2.40
CA PRO A 30 -5.66 7.13 2.84
C PRO A 30 -4.14 7.27 3.11
N GLY A 31 -3.69 8.47 3.51
CA GLY A 31 -2.29 8.70 3.91
C GLY A 31 -1.54 9.81 3.16
N GLY A 32 -2.26 10.75 2.56
CA GLY A 32 -1.68 11.90 1.86
C GLY A 32 -0.78 11.47 0.70
N SER A 33 0.41 12.06 0.57
CA SER A 33 1.33 11.73 -0.52
C SER A 33 1.95 10.33 -0.46
N ARG A 34 1.64 9.53 0.58
CA ARG A 34 2.08 8.12 0.68
C ARG A 34 1.07 7.13 0.09
N ILE A 35 -0.16 7.57 -0.25
CA ILE A 35 -1.21 6.71 -0.82
C ILE A 35 -0.68 5.90 -2.00
N ILE A 36 -0.01 6.57 -2.93
CA ILE A 36 0.58 5.95 -4.13
C ILE A 36 1.54 4.80 -3.76
N ASN A 37 2.37 4.97 -2.72
CA ASN A 37 3.32 3.95 -2.29
C ASN A 37 2.60 2.75 -1.64
N TYR A 38 1.61 3.00 -0.79
CA TYR A 38 0.85 1.94 -0.11
C TYR A 38 0.07 1.08 -1.10
N VAL A 39 -0.60 1.73 -2.06
CA VAL A 39 -1.36 1.04 -3.12
C VAL A 39 -0.41 0.24 -4.00
N ALA A 40 0.67 0.86 -4.48
CA ALA A 40 1.65 0.17 -5.33
C ALA A 40 2.29 -1.04 -4.63
N GLN A 41 2.73 -0.88 -3.37
CA GLN A 41 3.30 -1.98 -2.59
C GLN A 41 2.31 -3.14 -2.42
N THR A 42 1.02 -2.84 -2.18
CA THR A 42 -0.01 -3.86 -2.01
C THR A 42 -0.27 -4.60 -3.32
N ILE A 43 -0.33 -3.89 -4.45
CA ILE A 43 -0.48 -4.49 -5.78
C ILE A 43 0.71 -5.41 -6.09
N VAL A 44 1.95 -4.98 -5.80
CA VAL A 44 3.14 -5.83 -5.96
C VAL A 44 3.06 -7.06 -5.05
N GLY A 45 2.65 -6.89 -3.79
CA GLY A 45 2.50 -8.02 -2.85
C GLY A 45 1.53 -9.09 -3.35
N VAL A 46 0.41 -8.68 -3.94
CA VAL A 46 -0.59 -9.62 -4.50
C VAL A 46 -0.13 -10.22 -5.83
N LEU A 47 0.35 -9.39 -6.76
CA LEU A 47 0.60 -9.83 -8.14
C LEU A 47 1.97 -10.46 -8.37
N ASP A 48 3.01 -9.94 -7.72
CA ASP A 48 4.40 -10.42 -7.91
C ASP A 48 4.77 -11.43 -6.83
N TRP A 49 4.48 -11.12 -5.57
CA TRP A 49 4.85 -11.97 -4.43
C TRP A 49 3.79 -13.02 -4.08
N GLN A 50 2.67 -13.05 -4.82
CA GLN A 50 1.59 -14.04 -4.68
C GLN A 50 1.05 -14.16 -3.24
N LEU A 51 1.10 -13.06 -2.48
CA LEU A 51 0.52 -12.99 -1.15
C LEU A 51 -1.00 -12.83 -1.29
N ASN A 52 -1.76 -13.44 -0.37
CA ASN A 52 -3.16 -13.06 -0.28
C ASN A 52 -3.29 -11.58 0.12
N VAL A 53 -4.40 -10.96 -0.22
CA VAL A 53 -4.58 -9.51 -0.01
C VAL A 53 -4.35 -9.06 1.43
N GLN A 54 -4.74 -9.84 2.44
CA GLN A 54 -4.51 -9.48 3.84
C GLN A 54 -3.02 -9.56 4.21
N GLN A 55 -2.30 -10.57 3.74
CA GLN A 55 -0.85 -10.67 3.88
C GLN A 55 -0.15 -9.47 3.23
N ALA A 56 -0.54 -9.09 2.01
CA ALA A 56 0.02 -7.94 1.30
C ALA A 56 -0.22 -6.62 2.06
N ILE A 57 -1.42 -6.44 2.63
CA ILE A 57 -1.75 -5.30 3.49
C ILE A 57 -0.90 -5.31 4.77
N ASN A 58 -0.67 -6.47 5.38
CA ASN A 58 0.07 -6.60 6.63
C ASN A 58 1.58 -6.35 6.49
N LEU A 59 2.13 -6.41 5.27
CA LEU A 59 3.53 -6.11 5.02
C LEU A 59 3.96 -4.76 5.63
N PRO A 60 5.15 -4.68 6.25
CA PRO A 60 5.73 -3.42 6.69
C PRO A 60 5.78 -2.39 5.57
N LYS A 61 5.43 -1.15 5.88
CA LYS A 61 5.38 -0.09 4.86
C LYS A 61 6.77 0.49 4.60
N VAL A 62 7.08 0.65 3.32
CA VAL A 62 8.24 1.40 2.85
C VAL A 62 7.74 2.45 1.88
N THR A 63 8.16 3.70 2.06
CA THR A 63 7.78 4.78 1.14
C THR A 63 8.99 5.58 0.72
N ASN A 64 9.06 5.98 -0.55
CA ASN A 64 9.99 6.99 -1.00
C ASN A 64 9.23 7.98 -1.90
N ARG A 65 9.43 9.27 -1.64
CA ARG A 65 8.79 10.37 -2.37
C ARG A 65 9.84 11.25 -3.04
N ASN A 66 10.81 10.62 -3.70
CA ASN A 66 11.95 11.22 -4.40
C ASN A 66 12.93 12.00 -3.50
N SER A 67 13.06 11.62 -2.22
CA SER A 67 13.96 12.35 -1.32
C SER A 67 14.46 11.53 -0.13
N VAL A 68 13.54 10.96 0.65
CA VAL A 68 13.84 10.18 1.86
C VAL A 68 13.09 8.86 1.76
N THR A 69 13.83 7.76 1.91
CA THR A 69 13.24 6.43 2.13
C THR A 69 12.76 6.38 3.57
N THR A 70 11.46 6.19 3.76
CA THR A 70 10.86 6.02 5.08
C THR A 70 10.53 4.56 5.30
N LEU A 71 11.03 4.00 6.39
CA LEU A 71 10.79 2.65 6.87
C LEU A 71 9.80 2.72 8.03
N GLU A 72 8.92 1.73 8.11
CA GLU A 72 7.96 1.64 9.20
C GLU A 72 8.64 1.32 10.53
N LEU A 73 8.32 2.11 11.56
CA LEU A 73 8.73 1.89 12.94
C LEU A 73 8.19 0.56 13.49
N ASP A 74 8.92 -0.05 14.43
CA ASP A 74 8.52 -1.29 15.12
C ASP A 74 8.27 -2.50 14.21
N THR A 75 8.98 -2.55 13.08
CA THR A 75 8.97 -3.70 12.16
C THR A 75 10.38 -4.09 11.77
N ASP A 76 10.57 -5.33 11.30
CA ASP A 76 11.89 -5.82 10.88
C ASP A 76 12.49 -5.01 9.72
N ILE A 77 11.68 -4.32 8.92
CA ILE A 77 12.18 -3.48 7.82
C ILE A 77 13.04 -2.32 8.35
N ALA A 78 12.79 -1.83 9.57
CA ALA A 78 13.57 -0.76 10.17
C ALA A 78 15.05 -1.14 10.35
N LYS A 79 15.34 -2.44 10.50
CA LYS A 79 16.72 -2.98 10.60
C LYS A 79 17.51 -2.81 9.30
N LEU A 80 16.83 -2.57 8.17
CA LEU A 80 17.49 -2.31 6.87
C LEU A 80 18.06 -0.89 6.76
N LYS A 81 17.82 0.00 7.73
CA LYS A 81 18.32 1.38 7.69
C LYS A 81 19.83 1.47 7.37
N PRO A 82 20.75 0.78 8.09
CA PRO A 82 22.18 0.90 7.80
C PRO A 82 22.55 0.41 6.40
N ALA A 83 21.94 -0.68 5.93
CA ALA A 83 22.20 -1.24 4.61
C ALA A 83 21.72 -0.30 3.48
N LEU A 84 20.60 0.40 3.69
CA LEU A 84 20.09 1.39 2.74
C LEU A 84 20.91 2.70 2.77
N GLU A 85 21.36 3.14 3.95
CA GLU A 85 22.26 4.30 4.07
C GLU A 85 23.61 4.04 3.40
N ALA A 86 24.16 2.82 3.54
CA ALA A 86 25.36 2.40 2.83
C ALA A 86 25.21 2.40 1.29
N LYS A 87 23.96 2.31 0.79
CA LYS A 87 23.62 2.45 -0.64
C LYS A 87 23.32 3.89 -1.06
N GLY A 88 23.51 4.86 -0.17
CA GLY A 88 23.32 6.29 -0.45
C GLY A 88 21.89 6.81 -0.21
N HIS A 89 20.99 6.01 0.37
CA HIS A 89 19.66 6.51 0.72
C HIS A 89 19.71 7.40 1.97
N ARG A 90 18.94 8.48 1.97
CA ARG A 90 18.53 9.14 3.22
C ARG A 90 17.37 8.34 3.82
N VAL A 91 17.56 7.79 5.01
CA VAL A 91 16.59 6.88 5.63
C VAL A 91 15.99 7.49 6.90
N ASN A 92 14.67 7.41 7.04
CA ASN A 92 13.95 7.77 8.25
C ASN A 92 13.10 6.58 8.72
N VAL A 93 13.09 6.31 10.02
CA VAL A 93 12.21 5.29 10.63
C VAL A 93 11.13 6.01 11.41
N ARG A 94 9.87 5.76 11.09
CA ARG A 94 8.73 6.39 11.78
C ARG A 94 7.45 5.59 11.61
N ALA A 95 6.46 5.88 12.45
CA ALA A 95 5.12 5.34 12.26
C ALA A 95 4.56 5.69 10.88
N LEU A 96 4.06 4.68 10.17
CA LEU A 96 3.41 4.81 8.86
C LEU A 96 1.97 4.34 8.99
N ASN A 97 1.05 5.28 9.11
CA ASN A 97 -0.32 5.03 9.54
C ASN A 97 -1.26 4.39 8.52
N SER A 98 -0.81 4.11 7.29
CA SER A 98 -1.56 3.62 6.12
C SER A 98 -3.10 3.65 6.26
N GLY A 99 -3.82 2.53 6.10
CA GLY A 99 -5.29 2.46 6.10
C GLY A 99 -5.87 1.78 4.86
N LEU A 100 -5.13 0.86 4.26
CA LEU A 100 -5.55 0.11 3.07
C LEU A 100 -6.87 -0.63 3.30
N HIS A 101 -7.72 -0.60 2.28
CA HIS A 101 -8.81 -1.55 2.12
C HIS A 101 -8.71 -2.16 0.73
N ALA A 102 -8.92 -3.46 0.65
CA ALA A 102 -8.88 -4.17 -0.62
C ALA A 102 -9.79 -5.39 -0.64
N ILE A 103 -10.17 -5.78 -1.86
CA ILE A 103 -10.90 -7.01 -2.16
C ILE A 103 -10.17 -7.69 -3.31
N GLU A 104 -9.71 -8.91 -3.08
CA GLU A 104 -9.17 -9.79 -4.10
C GLU A 104 -10.25 -10.77 -4.58
N VAL A 105 -10.37 -10.91 -5.90
CA VAL A 105 -11.24 -11.90 -6.54
C VAL A 105 -10.41 -13.15 -6.81
N THR A 106 -10.73 -14.23 -6.11
CA THR A 106 -10.06 -15.53 -6.26
C THR A 106 -11.00 -16.56 -6.86
N LYS A 107 -10.46 -17.73 -7.24
CA LYS A 107 -11.27 -18.88 -7.70
C LYS A 107 -12.24 -19.39 -6.63
N ASN A 108 -11.95 -19.13 -5.35
CA ASN A 108 -12.74 -19.61 -4.22
C ASN A 108 -13.70 -18.52 -3.68
N GLY A 109 -13.81 -17.38 -4.36
CA GLY A 109 -14.64 -16.25 -3.94
C GLY A 109 -13.81 -15.00 -3.62
N LEU A 110 -14.45 -14.08 -2.91
CA LEU A 110 -13.88 -12.78 -2.55
C LEU A 110 -13.11 -12.87 -1.24
N VAL A 111 -11.88 -12.37 -1.24
CA VAL A 111 -11.07 -12.20 -0.03
C VAL A 111 -10.93 -10.72 0.24
N GLY A 112 -11.50 -10.25 1.34
CA GLY A 112 -11.36 -8.87 1.79
C GLY A 112 -10.17 -8.70 2.72
N GLY A 113 -9.57 -7.51 2.71
CA GLY A 113 -8.53 -7.14 3.65
C GLY A 113 -8.66 -5.70 4.13
N ALA A 114 -8.38 -5.50 5.42
CA ALA A 114 -8.37 -4.20 6.08
C ALA A 114 -7.05 -4.01 6.83
N ASP A 115 -6.51 -2.80 6.79
CA ASP A 115 -5.21 -2.49 7.38
C ASP A 115 -5.30 -2.29 8.89
N PRO A 116 -4.60 -3.10 9.70
CA PRO A 116 -4.68 -3.03 11.16
C PRO A 116 -4.11 -1.72 11.75
N ARG A 117 -3.45 -0.89 10.93
CA ARG A 117 -2.93 0.43 11.33
C ARG A 117 -4.02 1.47 11.53
N ARG A 118 -5.25 1.18 11.08
CA ARG A 118 -6.45 1.99 11.29
C ARG A 118 -7.63 1.09 11.63
N GLU A 119 -8.70 1.71 12.09
CA GLU A 119 -10.01 1.08 12.17
C GLU A 119 -10.46 0.56 10.80
N GLY A 120 -10.95 -0.68 10.75
CA GLY A 120 -11.42 -1.30 9.52
C GLY A 120 -11.75 -2.77 9.70
N LEU A 121 -12.79 -3.24 9.01
CA LEU A 121 -13.18 -4.65 8.94
C LEU A 121 -13.59 -4.96 7.51
N ALA A 122 -13.20 -6.13 7.02
CA ALA A 122 -13.72 -6.69 5.79
C ALA A 122 -14.72 -7.80 6.13
N LEU A 123 -15.98 -7.62 5.71
CA LEU A 123 -17.07 -8.57 5.93
C LEU A 123 -17.71 -8.91 4.59
N GLY A 124 -18.07 -10.17 4.40
CA GLY A 124 -18.70 -10.69 3.20
C GLY A 124 -19.37 -12.04 3.45
N ARG A 125 -20.23 -12.46 2.54
CA ARG A 125 -20.86 -13.78 2.49
C ARG A 125 -20.63 -14.39 1.13
#